data_AF-A0AA40W9W6-F1
#
_entry.id   AF-A0AA40W9W6-F1
#
_cell.length_a   1.000
_cell.length_b   1.000
_cell.length_c   1.000
_cell.angle_alpha   90.00
_cell.angle_beta   90.00
_cell.angle_gamma   90.00
#
_symmetry.space_group_name_H-M   'P 1'
#
loop_
_entity.id
_entity.type
_entity.pdbx_description
1 polymer ?
#
loop_
_entity_poly.entity_id
_entity_poly.type
_entity_poly.pdbx_seq_one_letter_code
_entity_poly.pdbx_strand_id
1 'polypeptide(L)'
;MLNCGVALTSEKTIKIPPKTQTEVFRLNLIHGNVENLYGLNVGIFNSVNNSMIGAQVGIVNLSDKNTYGWQFAIINMAEKNGLFKIQTGIANLLTGTQKNSAGLQVGIFNLGTNIFPDIKLNERRGGFYLTIGVGNYETNGLMIGAINLSSKGINVAVINKNTEGFNLGIINLQEGSAFSIGAVNIGSSRDVGFQIGIINYCPNNTIPIMLVANYCSSPSPQSE
;
A
#
# COMPACT_ATOMS: atom_id res chain seq x y z
N MET A 1 -29.40 -8.63 -22.16
CA MET A 1 -29.01 -7.41 -22.91
C MET A 1 -28.03 -6.63 -22.05
N LEU A 2 -26.77 -6.50 -22.48
CA LEU A 2 -25.79 -5.68 -21.79
C LEU A 2 -26.07 -4.19 -22.08
N ASN A 3 -26.46 -3.48 -21.04
CA ASN A 3 -26.64 -2.03 -21.03
C ASN A 3 -25.26 -1.38 -20.78
N CYS A 4 -24.45 -1.18 -21.82
CA CYS A 4 -23.09 -0.66 -21.72
C CYS A 4 -22.92 0.60 -22.57
N GLY A 5 -22.63 1.76 -21.97
CA GLY A 5 -22.42 3.03 -22.68
C GLY A 5 -20.97 3.31 -23.07
N VAL A 6 -20.77 4.14 -24.11
CA VAL A 6 -19.47 4.68 -24.55
C VAL A 6 -19.52 6.21 -24.40
N ALA A 7 -18.60 6.80 -23.64
CA ALA A 7 -18.59 8.25 -23.39
C ALA A 7 -17.37 8.91 -24.04
N LEU A 8 -17.59 9.91 -24.91
CA LEU A 8 -16.53 10.53 -25.71
C LEU A 8 -16.08 11.92 -25.19
N THR A 9 -16.88 12.64 -24.37
CA THR A 9 -16.52 13.95 -23.76
C THR A 9 -17.37 14.28 -22.51
N SER A 10 -16.99 15.31 -21.73
CA SER A 10 -17.71 15.77 -20.52
C SER A 10 -19.07 16.42 -20.79
N GLU A 11 -19.30 16.95 -22.00
CA GLU A 11 -20.55 17.63 -22.38
C GLU A 11 -21.39 16.88 -23.43
N LYS A 12 -20.78 15.98 -24.22
CA LYS A 12 -21.50 15.09 -25.15
C LYS A 12 -21.26 13.64 -24.78
N THR A 13 -22.17 13.09 -23.98
CA THR A 13 -22.21 11.66 -23.67
C THR A 13 -23.12 10.95 -24.66
N ILE A 14 -22.57 10.22 -25.63
CA ILE A 14 -23.36 9.32 -26.48
C ILE A 14 -23.55 8.00 -25.72
N LYS A 15 -24.41 8.03 -24.69
CA LYS A 15 -24.75 6.83 -23.91
C LYS A 15 -25.65 5.94 -24.75
N ILE A 16 -25.06 4.90 -25.36
CA ILE A 16 -25.79 3.86 -26.07
C ILE A 16 -25.68 2.61 -25.21
N PRO A 17 -26.69 2.20 -24.40
CA PRO A 17 -28.01 2.80 -24.16
C PRO A 17 -28.03 3.96 -23.14
N PRO A 18 -29.10 4.78 -23.09
CA PRO A 18 -29.13 6.09 -22.41
C PRO A 18 -29.25 6.06 -20.87
N LYS A 19 -29.55 4.90 -20.25
CA LYS A 19 -29.65 4.73 -18.79
C LYS A 19 -28.81 3.55 -18.33
N THR A 20 -27.49 3.73 -18.24
CA THR A 20 -26.58 2.71 -17.71
C THR A 20 -25.69 3.31 -16.65
N GLN A 21 -25.55 2.59 -15.53
CA GLN A 21 -24.56 2.91 -14.47
C GLN A 21 -23.18 2.32 -14.80
N THR A 22 -23.03 1.72 -15.99
CA THR A 22 -21.87 0.96 -16.44
C THR A 22 -21.38 1.51 -17.77
N GLU A 23 -20.11 1.91 -17.83
CA GLU A 23 -19.43 2.40 -19.03
C GLU A 23 -18.23 1.50 -19.39
N VAL A 24 -18.00 1.24 -20.68
CA VAL A 24 -16.94 0.32 -21.17
C VAL A 24 -15.74 1.07 -21.75
N PHE A 25 -15.97 2.23 -22.33
CA PHE A 25 -14.90 3.12 -22.78
C PHE A 25 -15.30 4.55 -22.49
N ARG A 26 -14.36 5.30 -21.91
CA ARG A 26 -14.56 6.69 -21.56
C ARG A 26 -13.33 7.53 -21.86
N LEU A 27 -13.53 8.63 -22.58
CA LEU A 27 -12.57 9.69 -22.77
C LEU A 27 -13.08 10.97 -22.10
N ASN A 28 -12.40 11.46 -21.07
CA ASN A 28 -12.70 12.71 -20.38
C ASN A 28 -11.55 13.69 -20.54
N LEU A 29 -11.81 14.86 -21.10
CA LEU A 29 -10.77 15.88 -21.26
C LEU A 29 -10.40 16.56 -19.93
N ILE A 30 -11.32 16.68 -18.98
CA ILE A 30 -11.09 17.45 -17.73
C ILE A 30 -11.53 16.65 -16.51
N HIS A 31 -12.82 16.31 -16.39
CA HIS A 31 -13.36 15.61 -15.24
C HIS A 31 -14.30 14.47 -15.67
N GLY A 32 -14.12 13.29 -15.08
CA GLY A 32 -14.88 12.09 -15.37
C GLY A 32 -15.31 11.34 -14.13
N ASN A 33 -16.56 11.52 -13.69
CA ASN A 33 -17.16 10.76 -12.60
C ASN A 33 -18.08 9.66 -13.15
N VAL A 34 -17.86 8.40 -12.76
CA VAL A 34 -18.69 7.25 -13.14
C VAL A 34 -18.99 6.39 -11.90
N GLU A 35 -20.20 5.85 -11.85
CA GLU A 35 -20.59 4.89 -10.81
C GLU A 35 -19.83 3.57 -10.97
N ASN A 36 -20.00 2.90 -12.11
CA ASN A 36 -19.27 1.67 -12.43
C ASN A 36 -18.54 1.77 -13.78
N LEU A 37 -17.25 1.45 -13.78
CA LEU A 37 -16.42 1.33 -14.97
C LEU A 37 -16.15 -0.14 -15.25
N TYR A 38 -16.45 -0.58 -16.47
CA TYR A 38 -16.16 -1.92 -16.98
C TYR A 38 -15.37 -1.81 -18.28
N GLY A 39 -14.15 -1.25 -18.22
CA GLY A 39 -13.24 -1.11 -19.34
C GLY A 39 -12.24 0.03 -19.15
N LEU A 40 -12.05 0.89 -20.15
CA LEU A 40 -10.98 1.88 -20.15
C LEU A 40 -11.51 3.31 -19.91
N ASN A 41 -10.93 4.02 -18.94
CA ASN A 41 -11.21 5.42 -18.65
C ASN A 41 -9.93 6.26 -18.81
N VAL A 42 -9.92 7.20 -19.76
CA VAL A 42 -8.78 8.08 -20.03
C VAL A 42 -9.18 9.52 -19.74
N GLY A 43 -8.41 10.24 -18.93
CA GLY A 43 -8.67 11.64 -18.66
C GLY A 43 -7.80 12.27 -17.59
N ILE A 44 -7.88 13.59 -17.43
CA ILE A 44 -7.05 14.31 -16.44
C ILE A 44 -7.44 13.88 -15.01
N PHE A 45 -8.73 14.00 -14.68
CA PHE A 45 -9.30 13.54 -13.42
C PHE A 45 -10.33 12.45 -13.68
N ASN A 46 -10.01 11.23 -13.25
CA ASN A 46 -10.89 10.07 -13.34
C ASN A 46 -11.36 9.66 -11.95
N SER A 47 -12.67 9.48 -11.76
CA SER A 47 -13.28 9.06 -10.50
C SER A 47 -14.27 7.93 -10.75
N VAL A 48 -14.10 6.82 -10.02
CA VAL A 48 -15.03 5.67 -10.04
C VAL A 48 -15.56 5.42 -8.63
N ASN A 49 -16.87 5.60 -8.43
CA ASN A 49 -17.43 5.63 -7.06
C ASN A 49 -17.74 4.23 -6.51
N ASN A 50 -18.10 3.25 -7.36
CA ASN A 50 -18.66 1.99 -6.88
C ASN A 50 -17.90 0.74 -7.33
N SER A 51 -17.70 0.53 -8.64
CA SER A 51 -16.95 -0.63 -9.14
C SER A 51 -16.10 -0.27 -10.34
N MET A 52 -14.80 -0.54 -10.26
CA MET A 52 -13.85 -0.42 -11.36
C MET A 52 -13.38 -1.82 -11.76
N ILE A 53 -13.74 -2.24 -12.97
CA ILE A 53 -13.17 -3.41 -13.65
C ILE A 53 -12.54 -2.93 -14.94
N GLY A 54 -11.21 -2.85 -15.01
CA GLY A 54 -10.52 -2.39 -16.22
C GLY A 54 -9.32 -1.50 -15.97
N ALA A 55 -9.16 -0.42 -16.74
CA ALA A 55 -7.98 0.44 -16.68
C ALA A 55 -8.35 1.92 -16.62
N GLN A 56 -7.58 2.70 -15.85
CA GLN A 56 -7.66 4.16 -15.81
C GLN A 56 -6.31 4.78 -16.17
N VAL A 57 -6.31 5.78 -17.05
CA VAL A 57 -5.12 6.53 -17.46
C VAL A 57 -5.37 8.02 -17.25
N GLY A 58 -4.52 8.68 -16.46
CA GLY A 58 -4.75 10.09 -16.15
C GLY A 58 -3.67 10.82 -15.37
N ILE A 59 -3.98 12.03 -14.91
CA ILE A 59 -3.15 12.74 -13.93
C ILE A 59 -3.53 12.30 -12.52
N VAL A 60 -4.84 12.20 -12.27
CA VAL A 60 -5.41 11.72 -11.01
C VAL A 60 -6.44 10.63 -11.31
N ASN A 61 -6.25 9.45 -10.72
CA ASN A 61 -7.21 8.35 -10.75
C ASN A 61 -7.73 8.06 -9.34
N LEU A 62 -9.04 8.10 -9.14
CA LEU A 62 -9.72 7.79 -7.89
C LEU A 62 -10.63 6.56 -8.08
N SER A 63 -10.69 5.70 -7.06
CA SER A 63 -11.55 4.51 -7.05
C SER A 63 -11.99 4.18 -5.63
N ASP A 64 -13.25 4.48 -5.30
CA ASP A 64 -13.71 4.59 -3.91
C ASP A 64 -14.15 3.27 -3.27
N LYS A 65 -14.41 2.22 -4.05
CA LYS A 65 -14.88 0.93 -3.53
C LYS A 65 -14.16 -0.23 -4.20
N ASN A 66 -14.89 -1.05 -4.97
CA ASN A 66 -14.39 -2.29 -5.54
C ASN A 66 -13.51 -2.01 -6.76
N THR A 67 -12.21 -2.27 -6.65
CA THR A 67 -11.27 -2.06 -7.75
C THR A 67 -10.65 -3.40 -8.17
N TYR A 68 -10.82 -3.74 -9.43
CA TYR A 68 -10.24 -4.89 -10.11
C TYR A 68 -9.61 -4.40 -11.41
N GLY A 69 -8.39 -3.91 -11.34
CA GLY A 69 -7.81 -3.29 -12.52
C GLY A 69 -6.55 -2.49 -12.30
N TRP A 70 -6.18 -1.75 -13.34
CA TRP A 70 -4.94 -0.99 -13.42
C TRP A 70 -5.21 0.52 -13.41
N GLN A 71 -4.53 1.25 -12.54
CA GLN A 71 -4.51 2.71 -12.54
C GLN A 71 -3.10 3.20 -12.90
N PHE A 72 -2.99 3.95 -14.00
CA PHE A 72 -1.78 4.60 -14.46
C PHE A 72 -1.98 6.11 -14.39
N ALA A 73 -1.34 6.77 -13.41
CA ALA A 73 -1.43 8.22 -13.24
C ALA A 73 -0.29 8.81 -12.41
N ILE A 74 -0.18 10.13 -12.38
CA ILE A 74 0.73 10.80 -11.45
C ILE A 74 0.32 10.48 -10.01
N ILE A 75 -0.98 10.60 -9.71
CA ILE A 75 -1.56 10.26 -8.41
C ILE A 75 -2.64 9.20 -8.62
N ASN A 76 -2.48 8.05 -7.97
CA ASN A 76 -3.52 7.03 -7.88
C ASN A 76 -4.03 6.97 -6.45
N MET A 77 -5.34 6.98 -6.27
CA MET A 77 -5.98 6.67 -5.00
C MET A 77 -7.00 5.56 -5.22
N ALA A 78 -6.97 4.55 -4.35
CA ALA A 78 -8.03 3.57 -4.29
C ALA A 78 -8.30 3.13 -2.85
N GLU A 79 -9.54 2.75 -2.57
CA GLU A 79 -9.84 2.04 -1.34
C GLU A 79 -9.18 0.64 -1.35
N LYS A 80 -8.99 -0.08 -0.24
CA LYS A 80 -8.47 -1.46 -0.22
C LYS A 80 -9.57 -2.51 -0.41
N ASN A 81 -10.67 -2.16 -1.09
CA ASN A 81 -11.79 -3.08 -1.35
C ASN A 81 -11.67 -3.73 -2.74
N GLY A 82 -11.48 -5.05 -2.80
CA GLY A 82 -11.32 -5.83 -4.04
C GLY A 82 -10.10 -6.77 -4.02
N LEU A 83 -10.15 -7.81 -4.85
CA LEU A 83 -9.16 -8.90 -4.83
C LEU A 83 -7.81 -8.53 -5.46
N PHE A 84 -7.78 -7.76 -6.55
CA PHE A 84 -6.54 -7.50 -7.30
C PHE A 84 -6.46 -6.09 -7.87
N LYS A 85 -5.42 -5.33 -7.48
CA LYS A 85 -5.22 -3.93 -7.90
C LYS A 85 -3.80 -3.68 -8.37
N ILE A 86 -3.63 -2.98 -9.50
CA ILE A 86 -2.34 -2.51 -9.98
C ILE A 86 -2.36 -0.99 -9.99
N GLN A 87 -1.41 -0.35 -9.31
CA GLN A 87 -1.21 1.09 -9.36
C GLN A 87 0.22 1.40 -9.80
N THR A 88 0.34 2.25 -10.81
CA THR A 88 1.62 2.70 -11.36
C THR A 88 1.60 4.21 -11.48
N GLY A 89 2.57 4.89 -10.86
CA GLY A 89 2.52 6.36 -10.80
C GLY A 89 3.65 7.01 -10.03
N ILE A 90 3.53 8.32 -9.79
CA ILE A 90 4.45 9.02 -8.89
C ILE A 90 4.06 8.73 -7.43
N ALA A 91 2.78 8.88 -7.12
CA ALA A 91 2.22 8.64 -5.80
C ALA A 91 1.04 7.67 -5.89
N ASN A 92 1.09 6.59 -5.12
CA ASN A 92 0.04 5.59 -5.01
C ASN A 92 -0.50 5.57 -3.57
N LEU A 93 -1.81 5.71 -3.42
CA LEU A 93 -2.51 5.74 -2.14
C LEU A 93 -3.54 4.62 -2.07
N LEU A 94 -3.38 3.75 -1.08
CA LEU A 94 -4.32 2.67 -0.76
C LEU A 94 -4.88 2.84 0.64
N THR A 95 -6.19 3.11 0.73
CA THR A 95 -6.89 3.36 2.01
C THR A 95 -7.89 2.25 2.30
N GLY A 96 -7.92 1.65 3.49
CA GLY A 96 -8.98 0.71 3.87
C GLY A 96 -8.48 -0.57 4.52
N THR A 97 -9.41 -1.46 4.91
CA THR A 97 -9.17 -2.49 5.94
C THR A 97 -9.42 -3.94 5.50
N GLN A 98 -9.56 -4.22 4.20
CA GLN A 98 -9.93 -5.56 3.73
C GLN A 98 -8.79 -6.58 3.79
N LYS A 99 -9.04 -7.71 4.44
CA LYS A 99 -8.04 -8.77 4.69
C LYS A 99 -7.52 -9.55 3.48
N ASN A 100 -8.32 -9.65 2.43
CA ASN A 100 -8.06 -10.55 1.29
C ASN A 100 -7.83 -9.75 0.00
N SER A 101 -7.11 -8.64 0.10
CA SER A 101 -6.73 -7.83 -1.05
C SER A 101 -5.32 -8.20 -1.51
N ALA A 102 -5.11 -8.37 -2.80
CA ALA A 102 -3.78 -8.51 -3.39
C ALA A 102 -3.53 -7.37 -4.37
N GLY A 103 -2.28 -7.01 -4.57
CA GLY A 103 -1.99 -6.00 -5.58
C GLY A 103 -0.52 -5.70 -5.80
N LEU A 104 -0.30 -4.79 -6.73
CA LEU A 104 0.99 -4.26 -7.13
C LEU A 104 0.94 -2.74 -7.06
N GLN A 105 1.86 -2.12 -6.33
CA GLN A 105 2.09 -0.68 -6.31
C GLN A 105 3.50 -0.41 -6.82
N VAL A 106 3.62 0.37 -7.89
CA VAL A 106 4.91 0.82 -8.43
C VAL A 106 4.88 2.33 -8.52
N GLY A 107 5.76 3.00 -7.78
CA GLY A 107 5.84 4.45 -7.85
C GLY A 107 6.97 5.05 -7.03
N ILE A 108 7.12 6.37 -7.07
CA ILE A 108 8.15 7.03 -6.25
C ILE A 108 7.75 6.95 -4.78
N PHE A 109 6.48 7.24 -4.47
CA PHE A 109 5.91 7.18 -3.14
C PHE A 109 4.69 6.25 -3.11
N ASN A 110 4.69 5.28 -2.20
CA ASN A 110 3.56 4.38 -2.00
C ASN A 110 3.08 4.49 -0.54
N LEU A 111 1.78 4.71 -0.35
CA LEU A 111 1.16 4.97 0.95
C LEU A 111 0.01 3.98 1.21
N GLY A 112 0.13 3.19 2.27
CA GLY A 112 -0.82 2.13 2.66
C GLY A 112 -1.67 2.45 3.88
N THR A 113 -2.23 3.65 3.98
CA THR A 113 -2.91 4.15 5.18
C THR A 113 -4.24 3.46 5.54
N ASN A 114 -4.68 3.66 6.78
CA ASN A 114 -6.06 3.47 7.24
C ASN A 114 -6.59 4.84 7.74
N ILE A 115 -7.10 5.72 6.87
CA ILE A 115 -7.53 7.10 7.23
C ILE A 115 -8.84 7.13 8.07
N PHE A 116 -9.38 5.99 8.54
CA PHE A 116 -10.52 5.98 9.46
C PHE A 116 -10.09 5.63 10.89
N PRO A 117 -9.74 6.63 11.72
CA PRO A 117 -9.32 6.43 13.11
C PRO A 117 -10.46 6.16 14.12
N ASP A 118 -11.73 6.14 13.69
CA ASP A 118 -12.88 6.23 14.61
C ASP A 118 -13.56 4.93 15.03
N ILE A 119 -13.00 3.76 14.71
CA ILE A 119 -13.52 2.51 15.24
C ILE A 119 -12.35 1.73 15.82
N LYS A 120 -12.48 1.33 17.09
CA LYS A 120 -11.63 0.33 17.77
C LYS A 120 -11.70 -1.04 17.07
N LEU A 121 -11.31 -1.10 15.80
CA LEU A 121 -10.90 -2.32 15.13
C LEU A 121 -9.40 -2.44 15.34
N ASN A 122 -9.06 -2.82 16.58
CA ASN A 122 -7.81 -3.50 16.88
C ASN A 122 -7.62 -4.59 15.84
N GLU A 123 -6.47 -4.54 15.15
CA GLU A 123 -6.01 -5.56 14.22
C GLU A 123 -6.95 -5.67 13.01
N ARG A 124 -6.52 -5.36 11.80
CA ARG A 124 -5.97 -6.40 10.93
C ARG A 124 -5.56 -5.69 9.65
N ARG A 125 -4.27 -5.34 9.57
CA ARG A 125 -3.57 -5.14 8.30
C ARG A 125 -3.65 -6.46 7.56
N GLY A 126 -4.54 -6.57 6.59
CA GLY A 126 -4.61 -7.74 5.74
C GLY A 126 -4.59 -7.32 4.29
N GLY A 127 -4.02 -8.20 3.48
CA GLY A 127 -3.73 -7.99 2.09
C GLY A 127 -2.24 -8.10 1.79
N PHE A 128 -1.93 -8.68 0.63
CA PHE A 128 -0.58 -8.91 0.15
C PHE A 128 -0.30 -7.99 -1.04
N TYR A 129 0.52 -6.95 -0.82
CA TYR A 129 0.95 -6.08 -1.90
C TYR A 129 2.43 -6.28 -2.19
N LEU A 130 2.76 -6.45 -3.47
CA LEU A 130 4.10 -6.15 -3.94
C LEU A 130 4.19 -4.64 -4.13
N THR A 131 5.07 -3.98 -3.40
CA THR A 131 5.26 -2.53 -3.45
C THR A 131 6.69 -2.23 -3.84
N ILE A 132 6.88 -1.47 -4.91
CA ILE A 132 8.18 -1.05 -5.41
C ILE A 132 8.20 0.47 -5.47
N GLY A 133 9.14 1.10 -4.80
CA GLY A 133 9.27 2.56 -4.86
C GLY A 133 10.43 3.16 -4.10
N VAL A 134 10.63 4.46 -4.23
CA VAL A 134 11.70 5.15 -3.47
C VAL A 134 11.33 5.18 -1.99
N GLY A 135 10.09 5.57 -1.67
CA GLY A 135 9.56 5.59 -0.31
C GLY A 135 8.25 4.80 -0.20
N ASN A 136 8.22 3.82 0.71
CA ASN A 136 7.03 3.04 1.01
C ASN A 136 6.62 3.26 2.47
N TYR A 137 5.40 3.72 2.73
CA TYR A 137 4.92 4.06 4.06
C TYR A 137 3.60 3.33 4.40
N GLU A 138 3.56 2.68 5.56
CA GLU A 138 2.40 1.92 6.07
C GLU A 138 1.89 0.83 5.11
N THR A 139 2.76 0.30 4.25
CA THR A 139 2.42 -0.75 3.28
C THR A 139 2.52 -2.14 3.90
N ASN A 140 1.88 -3.15 3.28
CA ASN A 140 1.91 -4.54 3.76
C ASN A 140 2.25 -5.50 2.61
N GLY A 141 2.98 -6.57 2.89
CA GLY A 141 3.33 -7.62 1.92
C GLY A 141 4.84 -7.66 1.65
N LEU A 142 5.24 -7.52 0.38
CA LEU A 142 6.64 -7.45 -0.03
C LEU A 142 6.95 -6.03 -0.50
N MET A 143 7.94 -5.39 0.11
CA MET A 143 8.30 -4.01 -0.17
C MET A 143 9.76 -3.92 -0.60
N ILE A 144 9.98 -3.26 -1.73
CA ILE A 144 11.29 -2.99 -2.29
C ILE A 144 11.42 -1.48 -2.43
N GLY A 145 12.41 -0.88 -1.79
CA GLY A 145 12.64 0.55 -1.96
C GLY A 145 13.93 1.11 -1.42
N ALA A 146 14.10 2.42 -1.48
CA ALA A 146 15.19 3.07 -0.77
C ALA A 146 14.86 3.17 0.72
N ILE A 147 13.60 3.49 1.04
CA ILE A 147 13.12 3.70 2.40
C ILE A 147 11.76 2.99 2.58
N ASN A 148 11.68 2.11 3.58
CA ASN A 148 10.42 1.52 4.06
C ASN A 148 10.12 2.00 5.49
N LEU A 149 8.91 2.51 5.72
CA LEU A 149 8.50 3.14 6.98
C LEU A 149 7.18 2.56 7.49
N SER A 150 7.11 2.18 8.77
CA SER A 150 5.86 1.76 9.43
C SER A 150 5.14 0.58 8.74
N SER A 151 5.87 -0.22 7.98
CA SER A 151 5.34 -1.25 7.10
C SER A 151 5.45 -2.68 7.66
N LYS A 152 4.64 -3.63 7.19
CA LYS A 152 4.67 -5.04 7.68
C LYS A 152 4.87 -6.06 6.57
N GLY A 153 5.66 -7.08 6.86
CA GLY A 153 5.89 -8.20 5.96
C GLY A 153 7.37 -8.36 5.64
N ILE A 154 7.73 -8.39 4.36
CA ILE A 154 9.12 -8.47 3.90
C ILE A 154 9.53 -7.10 3.39
N ASN A 155 10.47 -6.46 4.07
CA ASN A 155 10.95 -5.11 3.79
C ASN A 155 12.40 -5.20 3.28
N VAL A 156 12.61 -4.92 2.00
CA VAL A 156 13.93 -4.84 1.37
C VAL A 156 14.19 -3.38 1.01
N ALA A 157 15.08 -2.72 1.75
CA ALA A 157 15.43 -1.34 1.47
C ALA A 157 16.80 -0.92 2.00
N VAL A 158 17.30 0.24 1.57
CA VAL A 158 18.51 0.82 2.18
C VAL A 158 18.24 1.13 3.66
N ILE A 159 17.07 1.71 3.95
CA ILE A 159 16.62 2.04 5.31
C ILE A 159 15.24 1.42 5.56
N ASN A 160 15.13 0.62 6.60
CA ASN A 160 13.84 0.15 7.13
C ASN A 160 13.63 0.75 8.53
N LYS A 161 12.54 1.48 8.75
CA LYS A 161 12.21 2.11 10.05
C LYS A 161 10.79 1.79 10.49
N ASN A 162 10.65 1.41 11.76
CA ASN A 162 9.39 1.02 12.38
C ASN A 162 8.67 -0.11 11.59
N THR A 163 9.45 -1.00 10.97
CA THR A 163 8.93 -2.09 10.15
C THR A 163 8.86 -3.39 10.96
N GLU A 164 7.82 -4.19 10.71
CA GLU A 164 7.60 -5.50 11.35
C GLU A 164 7.75 -6.63 10.32
N GLY A 165 8.13 -7.82 10.81
CA GLY A 165 8.36 -9.00 9.97
C GLY A 165 9.83 -9.19 9.60
N PHE A 166 10.14 -9.41 8.33
CA PHE A 166 11.50 -9.57 7.83
C PHE A 166 12.02 -8.25 7.28
N ASN A 167 13.21 -7.82 7.74
CA ASN A 167 13.86 -6.60 7.27
C ASN A 167 15.24 -6.95 6.70
N LEU A 168 15.48 -6.56 5.46
CA LEU A 168 16.78 -6.60 4.82
C LEU A 168 17.15 -5.19 4.41
N GLY A 169 18.29 -4.70 4.90
CA GLY A 169 18.74 -3.36 4.55
C GLY A 169 20.09 -2.98 5.09
N ILE A 170 20.58 -1.79 4.76
CA ILE A 170 21.82 -1.29 5.36
C ILE A 170 21.55 -0.86 6.79
N ILE A 171 20.46 -0.13 7.01
CA ILE A 171 20.04 0.39 8.31
C ILE A 171 18.64 -0.11 8.61
N ASN A 172 18.50 -0.74 9.76
CA ASN A 172 17.26 -1.32 10.26
C ASN A 172 16.98 -0.71 11.65
N LEU A 173 15.91 0.09 11.76
CA LEU A 173 15.42 0.69 13.01
C LEU A 173 14.05 0.10 13.36
N GLN A 174 13.97 -0.81 14.32
CA GLN A 174 12.74 -1.52 14.65
C GLN A 174 12.21 -1.16 16.04
N GLU A 175 10.90 -0.96 16.13
CA GLU A 175 10.20 -0.81 17.41
C GLU A 175 9.37 -2.04 17.79
N GLY A 176 9.10 -2.95 16.84
CA GLY A 176 8.30 -4.16 17.05
C GLY A 176 9.00 -5.46 16.66
N SER A 177 8.26 -6.56 16.73
CA SER A 177 8.77 -7.91 16.44
C SER A 177 9.26 -8.05 14.98
N ALA A 178 10.57 -8.24 14.82
CA ALA A 178 11.20 -8.34 13.52
C ALA A 178 12.45 -9.21 13.50
N PHE A 179 12.70 -9.82 12.34
CA PHE A 179 13.96 -10.44 11.98
C PHE A 179 14.70 -9.49 11.02
N SER A 180 15.82 -8.92 11.47
CA SER A 180 16.54 -7.89 10.73
C SER A 180 17.93 -8.35 10.31
N ILE A 181 18.23 -8.25 9.01
CA ILE A 181 19.57 -8.43 8.46
C ILE A 181 20.05 -7.10 7.90
N GLY A 182 21.19 -6.63 8.37
CA GLY A 182 21.77 -5.40 7.85
C GLY A 182 23.15 -5.03 8.38
N ALA A 183 23.73 -3.93 7.90
CA ALA A 183 25.00 -3.45 8.44
C ALA A 183 24.81 -2.94 9.88
N VAL A 184 23.73 -2.18 10.09
CA VAL A 184 23.34 -1.62 11.38
C VAL A 184 21.90 -1.99 11.69
N ASN A 185 21.68 -2.70 12.79
CA ASN A 185 20.36 -3.01 13.31
C ASN A 185 20.19 -2.37 14.70
N ILE A 186 19.08 -1.69 14.90
CA ILE A 186 18.70 -1.05 16.16
C ILE A 186 17.27 -1.49 16.48
N GLY A 187 17.11 -2.22 17.59
CA GLY A 187 15.81 -2.68 18.06
C GLY A 187 15.43 -2.03 19.39
N SER A 188 14.17 -1.63 19.52
CA SER A 188 13.57 -1.31 20.82
C SER A 188 13.29 -2.60 21.59
N SER A 189 13.41 -2.54 22.91
CA SER A 189 13.39 -3.75 23.74
C SER A 189 12.00 -4.25 24.11
N ARG A 190 10.92 -3.63 23.63
CA ARG A 190 9.55 -4.04 24.01
C ARG A 190 9.10 -5.36 23.38
N ASP A 191 9.74 -5.77 22.28
CA ASP A 191 9.34 -6.93 21.49
C ASP A 191 10.52 -7.86 21.18
N VAL A 192 10.19 -9.12 20.86
CA VAL A 192 11.13 -10.17 20.49
C VAL A 192 11.62 -9.96 19.06
N GLY A 193 12.92 -9.79 18.86
CA GLY A 193 13.51 -9.61 17.53
C GLY A 193 14.93 -10.15 17.39
N PHE A 194 15.22 -10.84 16.30
CA PHE A 194 16.55 -11.36 15.99
C PHE A 194 17.24 -10.47 14.96
N GLN A 195 18.49 -10.12 15.21
CA GLN A 195 19.26 -9.19 14.40
C GLN A 195 20.57 -9.83 13.96
N ILE A 196 20.86 -9.79 12.66
CA ILE A 196 22.14 -10.18 12.09
C ILE A 196 22.76 -8.96 11.43
N GLY A 197 23.97 -8.61 11.83
CA GLY A 197 24.63 -7.46 11.27
C GLY A 197 25.99 -7.15 11.83
N ILE A 198 26.67 -6.19 11.22
CA ILE A 198 27.97 -5.73 11.70
C ILE A 198 27.80 -5.14 13.10
N ILE A 199 26.79 -4.29 13.28
CA ILE A 199 26.43 -3.70 14.57
C ILE A 199 24.96 -3.98 14.86
N ASN A 200 24.67 -4.55 16.03
CA ASN A 200 23.31 -4.82 16.49
C ASN A 200 23.12 -4.21 17.88
N TYR A 201 22.17 -3.28 18.02
CA TYR A 201 21.89 -2.55 19.26
C TYR A 201 20.50 -2.88 19.83
N CYS A 202 20.47 -3.33 21.09
CA CYS A 202 19.27 -3.61 21.90
C CYS A 202 19.46 -3.01 23.30
N PRO A 203 18.89 -1.83 23.64
CA PRO A 203 19.24 -1.10 24.86
C PRO A 203 18.94 -1.85 26.17
N ASN A 204 17.88 -2.65 26.25
CA ASN A 204 17.51 -3.39 27.47
C ASN A 204 17.92 -4.87 27.45
N ASN A 205 18.90 -5.27 26.63
CA ASN A 205 19.45 -6.63 26.68
C ASN A 205 20.69 -6.69 27.61
N THR A 206 21.00 -7.87 28.14
CA THR A 206 22.22 -8.10 28.96
C THR A 206 23.49 -7.66 28.24
N ILE A 207 23.52 -7.83 26.90
CA ILE A 207 24.57 -7.33 26.04
C ILE A 207 23.93 -6.38 25.01
N PRO A 208 24.02 -5.06 25.24
CA PRO A 208 23.25 -4.11 24.45
C PRO A 208 23.80 -3.90 23.04
N ILE A 209 25.10 -4.12 22.82
CA ILE A 209 25.74 -4.05 21.49
C ILE A 209 26.40 -5.40 21.20
N MET A 210 26.07 -6.04 20.09
CA MET A 210 26.77 -7.25 19.62
C MET A 210 27.14 -7.13 18.15
N LEU A 211 28.31 -7.70 17.81
CA LEU A 211 28.73 -7.91 16.43
C LEU A 211 28.15 -9.24 15.92
N VAL A 212 27.89 -9.31 14.62
CA VAL A 212 27.37 -10.48 13.89
C VAL A 212 25.92 -10.83 14.22
N ALA A 213 25.56 -11.09 15.47
CA ALA A 213 24.18 -11.42 15.85
C ALA A 213 23.80 -10.90 17.24
N ASN A 214 22.56 -10.46 17.39
CA ASN A 214 21.94 -10.12 18.68
C ASN A 214 20.46 -10.55 18.69
N TYR A 215 19.90 -10.73 19.87
CA TYR A 215 18.49 -11.02 20.06
C TYR A 215 17.92 -10.06 21.11
N CYS A 216 17.01 -9.20 20.71
CA CYS A 216 16.29 -8.33 21.62
C CYS A 216 15.14 -9.12 22.25
N SER A 217 15.10 -9.20 23.57
CA SER A 217 13.96 -9.69 24.35
C SER A 217 13.94 -8.94 25.68
N SER A 218 12.77 -8.47 26.12
CA SER A 218 12.60 -8.03 27.51
C SER A 218 11.95 -9.14 28.32
N PRO A 219 12.41 -9.38 29.57
CA PRO A 219 11.65 -10.19 30.50
C PRO A 219 10.29 -9.52 30.75
N SER A 220 9.21 -10.31 30.71
CA SER A 220 7.87 -9.83 31.10
C SER A 220 7.93 -9.20 32.49
N PRO A 221 7.22 -8.09 32.76
CA PRO A 221 7.06 -7.62 34.13
C PRO A 221 6.42 -8.76 34.92
N GLN A 222 7.12 -9.26 35.94
CA GLN A 222 6.51 -10.17 36.90
C GLN A 222 5.36 -9.40 37.55
N SER A 223 4.12 -9.87 37.34
CA SER A 223 2.99 -9.43 38.14
C SER A 223 3.20 -9.95 39.56
N GLU A 224 3.64 -9.08 40.46
CA GLU A 224 3.49 -9.29 41.92
C GLU A 224 2.01 -9.32 42.31
#